data_AF-Q385U3-F1
#
_entry.id   AF-Q385U3-F1
#
_cell.length_a   1.000
_cell.length_b   1.000
_cell.length_c   1.000
_cell.angle_alpha   90.00
_cell.angle_beta   90.00
_cell.angle_gamma   90.00
#
_symmetry.space_group_name_H-M   'P 1'
#
loop_
_entity.id
_entity.type
_entity.pdbx_description
1 polymer ?
#
loop_
_entity_poly.entity_id
_entity_poly.type
_entity_poly.pdbx_seq_one_letter_code
_entity_poly.pdbx_strand_id
1 'polypeptide(L)'
;MAKKGKKNSAPQLVAPEPVADELEVDILWDAVKEVDDKPPFMDGTHLDATRALFKLEKTGRGAPDVPHNFFQLRERNLSVVRARDRFVLAEQRLKERMEVDEGLQDDDQCFLSLKQSEGEEYLRERRAAMENIAGVKSALVEDQLGLITRMEEAAEDFFRGWNDLLEEVTALATGDSKVSAAFEEKRTLTKTFREAEEQYFHDHGEHVVGIREMRRETKRQQDEMLQSMVTRLGAGVVEMARLSVEELEDKAAQQEETTRLISELMKVQGKSTVLEKQTIAINEHRATLQRLIDLEVQKQEFCILRQKQIESDLKTLSETVKHNNEQLLLLSSNATPCQEYKKLLPMIPTSPNTISNLTNVQDKSLLLLTVEAKRQLEGLDAELKTLKDELATLRRRHIVHLSGKYKPTATDGPLSAMKKTAELGIETTSAIRSAVLNSLEQVCRCLGCTEDAEAPGDSLERLFSITDVEERKAVQLYVSRCISKLFSSECPTALPVPFPRSSKGIQWDMLPSH
;
A
#
# COMPACT_ATOMS: atom_id res chain seq x y z
N MET A 1 24.77 -0.07 82.24
CA MET A 1 24.56 -0.67 80.90
C MET A 1 23.66 -1.90 81.07
N ALA A 2 22.53 -1.98 80.37
CA ALA A 2 21.44 -2.91 80.66
C ALA A 2 21.20 -3.93 79.52
N LYS A 3 21.02 -5.23 79.84
CA LYS A 3 20.43 -6.28 78.97
C LYS A 3 19.68 -7.31 79.83
N LYS A 4 18.38 -7.50 79.59
CA LYS A 4 17.48 -8.44 80.29
C LYS A 4 17.13 -9.62 79.38
N GLY A 5 17.22 -10.84 79.90
CA GLY A 5 16.63 -12.03 79.31
C GLY A 5 15.18 -12.23 79.74
N LYS A 6 14.33 -12.67 78.81
CA LYS A 6 13.00 -13.25 79.06
C LYS A 6 12.80 -14.42 78.08
N LYS A 7 12.46 -15.58 78.64
CA LYS A 7 12.10 -16.80 77.90
C LYS A 7 10.68 -16.64 77.38
N ASN A 8 10.52 -16.54 76.06
CA ASN A 8 9.22 -16.55 75.39
C ASN A 8 8.83 -18.02 75.15
N SER A 9 7.97 -18.58 75.99
CA SER A 9 7.21 -19.79 75.65
C SER A 9 6.16 -19.42 74.61
N ALA A 10 6.24 -20.03 73.43
CA ALA A 10 5.31 -19.82 72.32
C ALA A 10 3.89 -20.34 72.66
N PRO A 11 2.82 -19.76 72.06
CA PRO A 11 1.44 -20.03 72.43
C PRO A 11 1.01 -21.47 72.07
N GLN A 12 0.30 -22.08 73.01
CA GLN A 12 -0.31 -23.39 72.90
C GLN A 12 -1.49 -23.33 71.91
N LEU A 13 -1.22 -23.57 70.63
CA LEU A 13 -2.24 -23.88 69.64
C LEU A 13 -2.68 -25.33 69.86
N VAL A 14 -3.49 -25.56 70.90
CA VAL A 14 -4.27 -26.80 71.03
C VAL A 14 -5.32 -26.73 69.94
N ALA A 15 -5.06 -27.34 68.79
CA ALA A 15 -6.13 -27.73 67.88
C ALA A 15 -7.05 -28.67 68.67
N PRO A 16 -8.38 -28.46 68.69
CA PRO A 16 -9.29 -29.33 69.42
C PRO A 16 -9.09 -30.74 68.90
N GLU A 17 -8.80 -31.67 69.82
CA GLU A 17 -8.63 -33.08 69.48
C GLU A 17 -9.82 -33.51 68.62
N PRO A 18 -9.58 -34.12 67.45
CA PRO A 18 -10.66 -34.64 66.63
C PRO A 18 -11.47 -35.59 67.50
N VAL A 19 -12.79 -35.56 67.33
CA VAL A 19 -13.72 -36.55 67.86
C VAL A 19 -13.26 -37.88 67.27
N ALA A 20 -12.29 -38.51 67.92
CA ALA A 20 -11.74 -39.78 67.53
C ALA A 20 -12.90 -40.74 67.70
N ASP A 21 -13.38 -41.22 66.55
CA ASP A 21 -14.41 -42.24 66.42
C ASP A 21 -14.23 -43.25 67.55
N GLU A 22 -15.19 -43.28 68.47
CA GLU A 22 -15.26 -44.29 69.53
C GLU A 22 -15.17 -45.69 68.89
N LEU A 23 -15.52 -45.83 67.61
CA LEU A 23 -15.36 -47.03 66.81
C LEU A 23 -13.90 -47.42 66.52
N GLU A 24 -12.98 -46.50 66.19
CA GLU A 24 -11.57 -46.86 65.96
C GLU A 24 -10.85 -47.18 67.28
N VAL A 25 -11.22 -46.50 68.36
CA VAL A 25 -10.70 -46.79 69.71
C VAL A 25 -11.26 -48.13 70.19
N ASP A 26 -12.54 -48.44 70.00
CA ASP A 26 -13.10 -49.75 70.31
C ASP A 26 -12.49 -50.86 69.43
N ILE A 27 -12.22 -50.63 68.15
CA ILE A 27 -11.55 -51.63 67.29
C ILE A 27 -10.10 -51.88 67.74
N LEU A 28 -9.36 -50.84 68.11
CA LEU A 28 -7.98 -50.98 68.62
C LEU A 28 -7.95 -51.61 70.02
N TRP A 29 -8.93 -51.33 70.88
CA TRP A 29 -9.03 -51.97 72.19
C TRP A 29 -9.61 -53.39 72.13
N ASP A 30 -10.48 -53.70 71.17
CA ASP A 30 -10.97 -55.06 70.93
C ASP A 30 -9.86 -55.93 70.33
N ALA A 31 -9.03 -55.39 69.42
CA ALA A 31 -7.83 -56.08 68.94
C ALA A 31 -6.79 -56.33 70.06
N VAL A 32 -6.74 -55.47 71.08
CA VAL A 32 -5.88 -55.68 72.27
C VAL A 32 -6.54 -56.58 73.32
N LYS A 33 -7.87 -56.75 73.30
CA LYS A 33 -8.60 -57.67 74.21
C LYS A 33 -8.81 -59.07 73.66
N GLU A 34 -8.87 -59.26 72.34
CA GLU A 34 -8.94 -60.59 71.72
C GLU A 34 -7.61 -61.33 71.75
N VAL A 35 -6.51 -60.61 72.00
CA VAL A 35 -5.23 -61.23 72.32
C VAL A 35 -5.29 -61.70 73.77
N ASP A 36 -5.95 -62.85 73.95
CA ASP A 36 -5.85 -63.73 75.12
C ASP A 36 -4.43 -64.32 75.27
N ASP A 37 -3.37 -63.54 74.97
CA ASP A 37 -1.98 -63.84 75.31
C ASP A 37 -1.73 -63.53 76.79
N LYS A 38 -2.58 -64.10 77.66
CA LYS A 38 -2.04 -64.59 78.92
C LYS A 38 -1.09 -65.70 78.54
N PRO A 39 0.23 -65.52 78.72
CA PRO A 39 1.15 -66.60 78.41
C PRO A 39 0.74 -67.84 79.22
N PRO A 40 0.82 -69.05 78.66
CA PRO A 40 0.27 -70.28 79.25
C PRO A 40 0.79 -70.64 80.66
N PHE A 41 1.78 -69.91 81.20
CA PHE A 41 2.18 -70.02 82.60
C PHE A 41 1.25 -69.26 83.59
N MET A 42 0.40 -68.35 83.11
CA MET A 42 -0.60 -67.61 83.89
C MET A 42 -1.97 -68.29 83.91
N ASP A 43 -2.18 -69.34 83.10
CA ASP A 43 -3.33 -70.20 83.25
C ASP A 43 -3.28 -70.79 84.67
N GLY A 44 -4.36 -70.56 85.43
CA GLY A 44 -4.49 -70.92 86.84
C GLY A 44 -4.23 -72.41 87.13
N THR A 45 -4.09 -73.25 86.10
CA THR A 45 -3.59 -74.63 86.19
C THR A 45 -2.21 -74.74 86.82
N HIS A 46 -1.29 -73.77 86.68
CA HIS A 46 0.00 -73.83 87.38
C HIS A 46 -0.09 -73.41 88.85
N LEU A 47 -0.96 -72.46 89.19
CA LEU A 47 -1.26 -72.11 90.58
C LEU A 47 -2.04 -73.23 91.28
N ASP A 48 -2.91 -73.94 90.57
CA ASP A 48 -3.62 -75.10 91.11
C ASP A 48 -2.74 -76.35 91.16
N ALA A 49 -1.83 -76.57 90.21
CA ALA A 49 -0.85 -77.67 90.28
C ALA A 49 0.17 -77.46 91.41
N THR A 50 0.61 -76.22 91.65
CA THR A 50 1.47 -75.90 92.80
C THR A 50 0.70 -75.85 94.12
N ARG A 51 -0.55 -75.35 94.15
CA ARG A 51 -1.39 -75.42 95.37
C ARG A 51 -1.83 -76.84 95.70
N ALA A 52 -2.04 -77.72 94.72
CA ALA A 52 -2.37 -79.13 94.96
C ALA A 52 -1.21 -79.87 95.66
N LEU A 53 0.04 -79.50 95.35
CA LEU A 53 1.22 -80.03 96.06
C LEU A 53 1.30 -79.59 97.53
N PHE A 54 0.67 -78.48 97.92
CA PHE A 54 0.64 -77.98 99.30
C PHE A 54 -0.71 -78.14 100.01
N LYS A 55 -1.75 -78.64 99.34
CA LYS A 55 -2.99 -79.08 99.99
C LYS A 55 -2.72 -80.43 100.65
N LEU A 56 -2.17 -80.35 101.86
CA LEU A 56 -2.18 -81.44 102.83
C LEU A 56 -3.64 -81.88 103.00
N GLU A 57 -4.05 -82.94 102.30
CA GLU A 57 -5.29 -83.63 102.62
C GLU A 57 -5.20 -84.02 104.09
N LYS A 58 -5.99 -83.31 104.91
CA LYS A 58 -6.22 -83.62 106.31
C LYS A 58 -6.90 -84.98 106.36
N THR A 59 -6.10 -86.04 106.36
CA THR A 59 -6.56 -87.38 106.68
C THR A 59 -7.01 -87.39 108.12
N GLY A 60 -8.31 -87.59 108.30
CA GLY A 60 -8.89 -87.93 109.57
C GLY A 60 -8.23 -89.21 110.10
N ARG A 61 -7.64 -89.07 111.29
CA ARG A 61 -7.50 -90.08 112.36
C ARG A 61 -7.04 -91.47 111.93
N GLY A 62 -5.77 -91.73 112.26
CA GLY A 62 -5.42 -92.89 113.08
C GLY A 62 -4.93 -94.11 112.33
N ALA A 63 -3.62 -94.15 112.04
CA ALA A 63 -2.73 -95.31 112.24
C ALA A 63 -1.33 -94.98 111.67
N PRO A 64 -0.25 -95.55 112.23
CA PRO A 64 1.09 -94.96 112.17
C PRO A 64 1.92 -95.40 110.95
N ASP A 65 2.81 -94.50 110.53
CA ASP A 65 4.15 -94.73 109.98
C ASP A 65 4.40 -95.94 109.08
N VAL A 66 4.24 -95.76 107.76
CA VAL A 66 5.13 -96.38 106.75
C VAL A 66 5.22 -95.47 105.50
N PRO A 67 6.27 -94.65 105.33
CA PRO A 67 6.43 -93.81 104.14
C PRO A 67 7.14 -94.59 103.02
N HIS A 68 6.62 -95.74 102.61
CA HIS A 68 7.10 -96.47 101.44
C HIS A 68 5.89 -97.13 100.81
N ASN A 69 5.37 -96.57 99.70
CA ASN A 69 4.66 -97.27 98.61
C ASN A 69 3.87 -96.37 97.65
N PHE A 70 4.02 -95.04 97.69
CA PHE A 70 3.36 -94.13 96.73
C PHE A 70 3.76 -94.33 95.25
N PHE A 71 4.81 -95.12 94.97
CA PHE A 71 5.29 -95.35 93.60
C PHE A 71 4.77 -96.62 92.92
N GLN A 72 4.05 -97.51 93.63
CA GLN A 72 3.60 -98.78 93.03
C GLN A 72 2.23 -98.69 92.31
N LEU A 73 1.43 -97.67 92.60
CA LEU A 73 0.11 -97.49 91.98
C LEU A 73 0.12 -96.63 90.70
N ARG A 74 1.28 -96.12 90.28
CA ARG A 74 1.38 -95.49 88.95
C ARG A 74 1.51 -96.59 87.92
N GLU A 75 0.42 -96.87 87.22
CA GLU A 75 0.45 -97.55 85.93
C GLU A 75 1.57 -96.94 85.09
N ARG A 76 2.60 -97.74 84.84
CA ARG A 76 3.72 -97.33 84.00
C ARG A 76 3.14 -97.26 82.59
N ASN A 77 2.74 -96.07 82.16
CA ASN A 77 2.41 -95.81 80.76
C ASN A 77 3.70 -95.94 79.93
N LEU A 78 4.08 -97.19 79.64
CA LEU A 78 5.27 -97.58 78.89
C LEU A 78 5.20 -97.13 77.42
N SER A 79 4.04 -96.63 76.96
CA SER A 79 3.84 -96.01 75.65
C SER A 79 4.14 -94.51 75.62
N VAL A 80 4.41 -93.88 76.78
CA VAL A 80 4.84 -92.48 76.82
C VAL A 80 6.30 -92.44 76.36
N VAL A 81 6.49 -92.04 75.10
CA VAL A 81 7.77 -91.64 74.52
C VAL A 81 8.57 -90.90 75.60
N ARG A 82 9.79 -91.37 75.91
CA ARG A 82 10.59 -90.82 77.01
C ARG A 82 10.67 -89.31 76.83
N ALA A 83 10.58 -88.54 77.92
CA ALA A 83 10.65 -87.08 77.88
C ALA A 83 11.86 -86.57 77.07
N ARG A 84 12.97 -87.31 77.10
CA ARG A 84 14.16 -87.05 76.29
C ARG A 84 13.88 -87.06 74.79
N ASP A 85 13.18 -88.07 74.27
CA ASP A 85 12.94 -88.20 72.83
C ASP A 85 11.93 -87.14 72.35
N ARG A 86 10.93 -86.81 73.18
CA ARG A 86 10.04 -85.67 72.93
C ARG A 86 10.78 -84.34 72.90
N PHE A 87 11.74 -84.14 73.81
CA PHE A 87 12.57 -82.94 73.84
C PHE A 87 13.43 -82.82 72.59
N VAL A 88 14.10 -83.90 72.16
CA VAL A 88 14.92 -83.90 70.93
C VAL A 88 14.08 -83.59 69.69
N LEU A 89 12.90 -84.19 69.55
CA LEU A 89 11.98 -83.90 68.44
C LEU A 89 11.46 -82.45 68.47
N ALA A 90 11.18 -81.91 69.67
CA ALA A 90 10.77 -80.52 69.82
C ALA A 90 11.92 -79.54 69.53
N GLU A 91 13.15 -79.87 69.93
CA GLU A 91 14.36 -79.09 69.63
C GLU A 91 14.65 -79.05 68.13
N GLN A 92 14.52 -80.19 67.44
CA GLN A 92 14.65 -80.25 65.98
C GLN A 92 13.59 -79.38 65.29
N ARG A 93 12.32 -79.50 65.69
CA ARG A 93 11.24 -78.65 65.16
C ARG A 93 11.44 -77.17 65.46
N LEU A 94 12.01 -76.84 66.62
CA LEU A 94 12.32 -75.45 66.96
C LEU A 94 13.46 -74.93 66.07
N LYS A 95 14.51 -75.72 65.84
CA LYS A 95 15.59 -75.38 64.90
C LYS A 95 15.07 -75.18 63.48
N GLU A 96 14.25 -76.09 62.97
CA GLU A 96 13.60 -75.96 61.65
C GLU A 96 12.75 -74.67 61.57
N ARG A 97 12.01 -74.32 62.62
CA ARG A 97 11.24 -73.07 62.67
C ARG A 97 12.13 -71.83 62.75
N MET A 98 13.21 -71.88 63.51
CA MET A 98 14.18 -70.78 63.59
C MET A 98 14.85 -70.56 62.24
N GLU A 99 15.24 -71.62 61.53
CA GLU A 99 15.81 -71.52 60.17
C GLU A 99 14.80 -70.92 59.18
N VAL A 100 13.52 -71.29 59.27
CA VAL A 100 12.45 -70.68 58.44
C VAL A 100 12.24 -69.21 58.82
N ASP A 101 12.25 -68.87 60.10
CA ASP A 101 12.08 -67.48 60.57
C ASP A 101 13.28 -66.60 60.18
N GLU A 102 14.51 -67.12 60.27
CA GLU A 102 15.71 -66.48 59.76
C GLU A 102 15.60 -66.24 58.24
N GLY A 103 15.14 -67.22 57.47
CA GLY A 103 14.89 -67.06 56.03
C GLY A 103 13.84 -65.99 55.72
N LEU A 104 12.76 -65.91 56.50
CA LEU A 104 11.74 -64.87 56.36
C LEU A 104 12.27 -63.47 56.73
N GLN A 105 13.10 -63.36 57.77
CA GLN A 105 13.75 -62.10 58.15
C GLN A 105 14.71 -61.60 57.07
N ASP A 106 15.47 -62.51 56.44
CA ASP A 106 16.34 -62.18 55.32
C ASP A 106 15.55 -61.72 54.09
N ASP A 107 14.44 -62.40 53.77
CA ASP A 107 13.51 -62.00 52.70
C ASP A 107 12.89 -60.61 52.98
N ASP A 108 12.43 -60.35 54.20
CA ASP A 108 11.90 -59.05 54.61
C ASP A 108 12.94 -57.92 54.46
N GLN A 109 14.21 -58.19 54.83
CA GLN A 109 15.30 -57.24 54.61
C GLN A 109 15.57 -57.00 53.12
N CYS A 110 15.47 -58.04 52.29
CA CYS A 110 15.58 -57.93 50.84
C CYS A 110 14.44 -57.08 50.27
N PHE A 111 13.19 -57.28 50.70
CA PHE A 111 12.04 -56.48 50.28
C PHE A 111 12.15 -55.02 50.70
N LEU A 112 12.62 -54.74 51.91
CA LEU A 112 12.86 -53.37 52.37
C LEU A 112 13.96 -52.67 51.55
N SER A 113 15.04 -53.38 51.26
CA SER A 113 16.14 -52.87 50.43
C SER A 113 15.68 -52.62 48.99
N LEU A 114 14.89 -53.53 48.41
CA LEU A 114 14.30 -53.37 47.08
C LEU A 114 13.39 -52.15 47.04
N LYS A 115 12.47 -52.01 48.00
CA LYS A 115 11.55 -50.86 48.09
C LYS A 115 12.29 -49.53 48.22
N GLN A 116 13.40 -49.49 48.97
CA GLN A 116 14.25 -48.30 49.05
C GLN A 116 14.92 -48.00 47.71
N SER A 117 15.47 -49.02 47.04
CA SER A 117 16.12 -48.86 45.73
C SER A 117 15.14 -48.41 44.63
N GLU A 118 13.92 -48.96 44.60
CA GLU A 118 12.86 -48.57 43.66
C GLU A 118 12.39 -47.13 43.93
N GLY A 119 12.27 -46.72 45.20
CA GLY A 119 12.01 -45.31 45.56
C GLY A 119 13.16 -44.38 45.13
N GLU A 120 14.39 -44.84 45.34
CA GLU A 120 15.67 -44.36 44.80
C GLU A 120 15.57 -43.98 43.31
N GLU A 121 15.25 -45.00 42.52
CA GLU A 121 15.11 -44.97 41.08
C GLU A 121 13.98 -44.07 40.62
N TYR A 122 12.79 -44.21 41.20
CA TYR A 122 11.64 -43.37 40.89
C TYR A 122 11.93 -41.88 41.11
N LEU A 123 12.61 -41.52 42.21
CA LEU A 123 12.97 -40.12 42.48
C LEU A 123 14.07 -39.60 41.54
N ARG A 124 14.97 -40.47 41.06
CA ARG A 124 15.95 -40.12 40.02
C ARG A 124 15.27 -39.90 38.69
N GLU A 125 14.41 -40.81 38.25
CA GLU A 125 13.65 -40.71 37.00
C GLU A 125 12.74 -39.48 36.99
N ARG A 126 12.02 -39.24 38.10
CA ARG A 126 11.17 -38.05 38.25
C ARG A 126 11.98 -36.76 38.15
N ARG A 127 13.17 -36.69 38.78
CA ARG A 127 14.06 -35.52 38.66
C ARG A 127 14.55 -35.32 37.24
N ALA A 128 15.03 -36.38 36.59
CA ALA A 128 15.48 -36.33 35.20
C ALA A 128 14.34 -35.90 34.25
N ALA A 129 13.12 -36.41 34.45
CA ALA A 129 11.95 -35.99 33.68
C ALA A 129 11.59 -34.52 33.90
N MET A 130 11.64 -34.02 35.14
CA MET A 130 11.40 -32.60 35.45
C MET A 130 12.47 -31.68 34.85
N GLU A 131 13.74 -32.08 34.89
CA GLU A 131 14.84 -31.36 34.25
C GLU A 131 14.68 -31.32 32.73
N ASN A 132 14.31 -32.44 32.11
CA ASN A 132 14.01 -32.50 30.67
C ASN A 132 12.83 -31.60 30.28
N ILE A 133 11.74 -31.61 31.05
CA ILE A 133 10.59 -30.73 30.81
C ILE A 133 10.98 -29.26 30.97
N ALA A 134 11.78 -28.92 31.98
CA ALA A 134 12.26 -27.56 32.18
C ALA A 134 13.16 -27.10 31.02
N GLY A 135 14.05 -27.97 30.53
CA GLY A 135 14.90 -27.70 29.37
C GLY A 135 14.12 -27.52 28.07
N VAL A 136 13.12 -28.36 27.81
CA VAL A 136 12.23 -28.20 26.64
C VAL A 136 11.43 -26.90 26.75
N LYS A 137 10.96 -26.55 27.95
CA LYS A 137 10.24 -25.29 28.17
C LYS A 137 11.13 -24.06 27.94
N SER A 138 12.38 -24.06 28.38
CA SER A 138 13.30 -22.94 28.14
C SER A 138 13.63 -22.81 26.66
N ALA A 139 13.92 -23.93 25.98
CA ALA A 139 14.19 -23.93 24.53
C ALA A 139 13.00 -23.38 23.73
N LEU A 140 11.77 -23.79 24.07
CA LEU A 140 10.56 -23.27 23.42
C LEU A 140 10.39 -21.75 23.62
N VAL A 141 10.69 -21.23 24.81
CA VAL A 141 10.61 -19.79 25.08
C VAL A 141 11.68 -19.01 24.32
N GLU A 142 12.90 -19.53 24.23
CA GLU A 142 13.99 -18.95 23.45
C GLU A 142 13.64 -18.92 21.95
N ASP A 143 13.11 -20.02 21.42
CA ASP A 143 12.66 -20.12 20.03
C ASP A 143 11.50 -19.15 19.73
N GLN A 144 10.54 -19.02 20.65
CA GLN A 144 9.45 -18.05 20.53
C GLN A 144 9.95 -16.61 20.53
N LEU A 145 10.87 -16.26 21.44
CA LEU A 145 11.49 -14.94 21.50
C LEU A 145 12.28 -14.65 20.22
N GLY A 146 13.05 -15.63 19.73
CA GLY A 146 13.79 -15.52 18.48
C GLY A 146 12.88 -15.34 17.26
N LEU A 147 11.74 -16.03 17.21
CA LEU A 147 10.74 -15.85 16.16
C LEU A 147 10.11 -14.46 16.21
N ILE A 148 9.72 -13.98 17.40
CA ILE A 148 9.14 -12.64 17.58
C ILE A 148 10.14 -11.58 17.12
N THR A 149 11.40 -11.68 17.53
CA THR A 149 12.46 -10.73 17.13
C THR A 149 12.62 -10.69 15.61
N ARG A 150 12.66 -11.85 14.93
CA ARG A 150 12.73 -11.89 13.45
C ARG A 150 11.49 -11.31 12.78
N MET A 151 10.30 -11.51 13.37
CA MET A 151 9.06 -10.92 12.86
C MET A 151 9.06 -9.40 13.03
N GLU A 152 9.58 -8.90 14.15
CA GLU A 152 9.74 -7.46 14.40
C GLU A 152 10.75 -6.84 13.43
N GLU A 153 11.92 -7.44 13.23
CA GLU A 153 12.91 -7.01 12.23
C GLU A 153 12.31 -6.98 10.81
N ALA A 154 11.62 -8.05 10.41
CA ALA A 154 10.96 -8.10 9.10
C ALA A 154 9.83 -7.06 8.96
N ALA A 155 9.11 -6.76 10.05
CA ALA A 155 8.10 -5.71 10.06
C ALA A 155 8.72 -4.32 9.96
N GLU A 156 9.80 -4.05 10.69
CA GLU A 156 10.55 -2.79 10.60
C GLU A 156 11.11 -2.55 9.19
N ASP A 157 11.70 -3.57 8.56
CA ASP A 157 12.18 -3.51 7.19
C ASP A 157 11.04 -3.24 6.20
N PHE A 158 9.89 -3.91 6.39
CA PHE A 158 8.70 -3.67 5.59
C PHE A 158 8.19 -2.23 5.73
N PHE A 159 8.09 -1.71 6.96
CA PHE A 159 7.62 -0.35 7.21
C PHE A 159 8.62 0.70 6.68
N ARG A 160 9.92 0.42 6.76
CA ARG A 160 10.95 1.28 6.16
C ARG A 160 10.80 1.34 4.64
N GLY A 161 10.73 0.19 3.97
CA GLY A 161 10.52 0.15 2.52
C GLY A 161 9.19 0.76 2.08
N TRP A 162 8.13 0.63 2.90
CA TRP A 162 6.86 1.29 2.65
C TRP A 162 6.93 2.82 2.78
N ASN A 163 7.65 3.32 3.78
CA ASN A 163 7.87 4.76 3.96
C ASN A 163 8.69 5.35 2.81
N ASP A 164 9.76 4.67 2.39
CA ASP A 164 10.58 5.10 1.24
C ASP A 164 9.72 5.20 -0.04
N LEU A 165 8.88 4.17 -0.29
CA LEU A 165 7.95 4.19 -1.42
C LEU A 165 6.91 5.32 -1.31
N LEU A 166 6.40 5.60 -0.10
CA LEU A 166 5.45 6.67 0.15
C LEU A 166 6.08 8.05 -0.12
N GLU A 167 7.35 8.25 0.28
CA GLU A 167 8.12 9.45 0.00
C GLU A 167 8.33 9.64 -1.51
N GLU A 168 8.70 8.58 -2.23
CA GLU A 168 8.84 8.61 -3.70
C GLU A 168 7.52 8.99 -4.40
N VAL A 169 6.40 8.36 -4.01
CA VAL A 169 5.08 8.68 -4.57
C VAL A 169 4.66 10.11 -4.23
N THR A 170 4.97 10.60 -3.04
CA THR A 170 4.69 11.99 -2.64
C THR A 170 5.54 12.98 -3.43
N ALA A 171 6.83 12.68 -3.65
CA ALA A 171 7.71 13.49 -4.49
C ALA A 171 7.19 13.56 -5.93
N LEU A 172 6.75 12.42 -6.50
CA LEU A 172 6.12 12.37 -7.82
C LEU A 172 4.83 13.21 -7.86
N ALA A 173 3.94 13.08 -6.87
CA ALA A 173 2.70 13.85 -6.80
C ALA A 173 2.95 15.36 -6.70
N THR A 174 3.96 15.79 -5.95
CA THR A 174 4.37 17.21 -5.89
C THR A 174 5.04 17.69 -7.18
N GLY A 175 5.70 16.80 -7.92
CA GLY A 175 6.18 17.07 -9.27
C GLY A 175 5.03 17.28 -10.25
N ASP A 176 4.05 16.38 -10.25
CA ASP A 176 2.87 16.44 -11.11
C ASP A 176 2.01 17.69 -10.85
N SER A 177 1.88 18.13 -9.60
CA SER A 177 1.15 19.36 -9.27
C SER A 177 1.87 20.61 -9.79
N LYS A 178 3.20 20.67 -9.69
CA LYS A 178 4.02 21.75 -10.29
C LYS A 178 3.92 21.76 -11.82
N VAL A 179 3.97 20.59 -12.44
CA VAL A 179 3.82 20.45 -13.89
C VAL A 179 2.43 20.91 -14.33
N SER A 180 1.38 20.50 -13.62
CA SER A 180 0.00 20.92 -13.89
C SER A 180 -0.18 22.43 -13.77
N ALA A 181 0.38 23.05 -12.71
CA ALA A 181 0.38 24.51 -12.54
C ALA A 181 1.10 25.24 -13.69
N ALA A 182 2.26 24.73 -14.15
CA ALA A 182 2.97 25.29 -15.29
C ALA A 182 2.18 25.17 -16.61
N PHE A 183 1.42 24.09 -16.80
CA PHE A 183 0.52 23.95 -17.95
C PHE A 183 -0.65 24.93 -17.89
N GLU A 184 -1.23 25.17 -16.71
CA GLU A 184 -2.29 26.18 -16.51
C GLU A 184 -1.77 27.60 -16.77
N GLU A 185 -0.57 27.93 -16.27
CA GLU A 185 0.09 29.21 -16.56
C GLU A 185 0.35 29.39 -18.06
N LYS A 186 0.89 28.37 -18.74
CA LYS A 186 1.09 28.43 -20.20
C LYS A 186 -0.23 28.62 -20.96
N ARG A 187 -1.30 27.95 -20.52
CA ARG A 187 -2.63 28.05 -21.15
C ARG A 187 -3.23 29.44 -20.96
N THR A 188 -3.13 30.00 -19.76
CA THR A 188 -3.60 31.37 -19.47
C THR A 188 -2.79 32.40 -20.26
N LEU A 189 -1.47 32.28 -20.29
CA LEU A 189 -0.59 33.16 -21.05
C LEU A 189 -0.90 33.09 -22.57
N THR A 190 -1.10 31.90 -23.12
CA THR A 190 -1.49 31.72 -24.52
C THR A 190 -2.83 32.39 -24.83
N LYS A 191 -3.80 32.31 -23.92
CA LYS A 191 -5.09 32.98 -24.05
C LYS A 191 -4.91 34.51 -24.07
N THR A 192 -4.13 35.05 -23.13
CA THR A 192 -3.87 36.50 -23.08
C THR A 192 -3.14 37.01 -24.32
N PHE A 193 -2.22 36.23 -24.90
CA PHE A 193 -1.55 36.60 -26.15
C PHE A 193 -2.51 36.59 -27.34
N ARG A 194 -3.42 35.62 -27.42
CA ARG A 194 -4.44 35.60 -28.49
C ARG A 194 -5.39 36.79 -28.36
N GLU A 195 -5.85 37.11 -27.15
CA GLU A 195 -6.69 38.28 -26.91
C GLU A 195 -5.97 39.58 -27.30
N ALA A 196 -4.68 39.71 -26.96
CA ALA A 196 -3.88 40.86 -27.36
C ALA A 196 -3.64 40.94 -28.89
N GLU A 197 -3.44 39.79 -29.55
CA GLU A 197 -3.31 39.69 -31.00
C GLU A 197 -4.62 40.09 -31.71
N GLU A 198 -5.75 39.57 -31.25
CA GLU A 198 -7.08 39.93 -31.75
C GLU A 198 -7.36 41.43 -31.57
N GLN A 199 -7.03 41.98 -30.40
CA GLN A 199 -7.16 43.42 -30.14
C GLN A 199 -6.26 44.25 -31.07
N TYR A 200 -5.02 43.85 -31.27
CA TYR A 200 -4.11 44.53 -32.20
C TYR A 200 -4.66 44.54 -33.63
N PHE A 201 -5.18 43.40 -34.12
CA PHE A 201 -5.77 43.34 -35.45
C PHE A 201 -7.05 44.17 -35.57
N HIS A 202 -7.85 44.22 -34.50
CA HIS A 202 -9.02 45.08 -34.44
C HIS A 202 -8.63 46.56 -34.55
N ASP A 203 -7.75 47.04 -33.66
CA ASP A 203 -7.27 48.42 -33.62
C ASP A 203 -6.57 48.81 -34.93
N HIS A 204 -5.76 47.90 -35.48
CA HIS A 204 -5.11 48.13 -36.77
C HIS A 204 -6.12 48.20 -37.92
N GLY A 205 -7.15 47.36 -37.90
CA GLY A 205 -8.25 47.39 -38.86
C GLY A 205 -8.98 48.73 -38.83
N GLU A 206 -9.33 49.22 -37.64
CA GLU A 206 -9.93 50.53 -37.43
C GLU A 206 -9.03 51.66 -37.95
N HIS A 207 -7.73 51.61 -37.64
CA HIS A 207 -6.76 52.60 -38.10
C HIS A 207 -6.62 52.62 -39.63
N VAL A 208 -6.63 51.46 -40.29
CA VAL A 208 -6.59 51.37 -41.76
C VAL A 208 -7.87 51.95 -42.39
N VAL A 209 -9.03 51.71 -41.79
CA VAL A 209 -10.30 52.32 -42.22
C VAL A 209 -10.23 53.84 -42.07
N GLY A 210 -9.78 54.34 -40.91
CA GLY A 210 -9.59 55.76 -40.63
C GLY A 210 -8.63 56.44 -41.61
N ILE A 211 -7.50 55.81 -41.94
CA ILE A 211 -6.56 56.32 -42.96
C ILE A 211 -7.24 56.40 -44.34
N ARG A 212 -8.03 55.40 -44.73
CA ARG A 212 -8.73 55.41 -46.03
C ARG A 212 -9.76 56.54 -46.08
N GLU A 213 -10.51 56.76 -45.00
CA GLU A 213 -11.46 57.87 -44.89
C GLU A 213 -10.75 59.23 -44.97
N MET A 214 -9.68 59.42 -44.21
CA MET A 214 -8.82 60.60 -44.27
C MET A 214 -8.29 60.86 -45.69
N ARG A 215 -7.84 59.82 -46.40
CA ARG A 215 -7.38 59.94 -47.79
C ARG A 215 -8.50 60.30 -48.76
N ARG A 216 -9.69 59.71 -48.62
CA ARG A 216 -10.86 60.06 -49.44
C ARG A 216 -11.27 61.50 -49.21
N GLU A 217 -11.29 61.93 -47.95
CA GLU A 217 -11.64 63.29 -47.56
C GLU A 217 -10.59 64.30 -48.07
N THR A 218 -9.30 63.99 -47.93
CA THR A 218 -8.21 64.81 -48.49
C THR A 218 -8.33 64.92 -50.01
N LYS A 219 -8.64 63.81 -50.69
CA LYS A 219 -8.84 63.82 -52.15
C LYS A 219 -10.07 64.65 -52.54
N ARG A 220 -11.19 64.51 -51.82
CA ARG A 220 -12.39 65.35 -52.01
C ARG A 220 -12.06 66.83 -51.88
N GLN A 221 -11.32 67.20 -50.84
CA GLN A 221 -10.88 68.59 -50.61
C GLN A 221 -9.94 69.08 -51.72
N GLN A 222 -9.02 68.24 -52.21
CA GLN A 222 -8.15 68.56 -53.34
C GLN A 222 -8.94 68.75 -54.64
N ASP A 223 -9.91 67.88 -54.92
CA ASP A 223 -10.77 67.94 -56.10
C ASP A 223 -11.65 69.20 -56.06
N GLU A 224 -12.22 69.54 -54.89
CA GLU A 224 -12.98 70.79 -54.68
C GLU A 224 -12.10 72.03 -54.87
N MET A 225 -10.87 72.00 -54.33
CA MET A 225 -9.91 73.08 -54.53
C MET A 225 -9.54 73.23 -56.00
N LEU A 226 -9.26 72.13 -56.72
CA LEU A 226 -8.97 72.13 -58.15
C LEU A 226 -10.15 72.65 -58.97
N GLN A 227 -11.37 72.19 -58.70
CA GLN A 227 -12.58 72.71 -59.35
C GLN A 227 -12.75 74.21 -59.08
N SER A 228 -12.49 74.67 -57.85
CA SER A 228 -12.55 76.10 -57.51
C SER A 228 -11.46 76.93 -58.23
N MET A 229 -10.29 76.36 -58.47
CA MET A 229 -9.23 77.01 -59.24
C MET A 229 -9.53 77.02 -60.72
N VAL A 230 -10.01 75.90 -61.29
CA VAL A 230 -10.40 75.81 -62.72
C VAL A 230 -11.56 76.75 -63.02
N THR A 231 -12.57 76.83 -62.16
CA THR A 231 -13.68 77.79 -62.33
C THR A 231 -13.21 79.23 -62.24
N ARG A 232 -12.31 79.57 -61.30
CA ARG A 232 -11.70 80.92 -61.22
C ARG A 232 -10.82 81.24 -62.43
N LEU A 233 -10.00 80.30 -62.89
CA LEU A 233 -9.17 80.46 -64.08
C LEU A 233 -10.03 80.57 -65.34
N GLY A 234 -11.07 79.75 -65.47
CA GLY A 234 -12.04 79.83 -66.56
C GLY A 234 -12.74 81.18 -66.58
N ALA A 235 -13.23 81.67 -65.43
CA ALA A 235 -13.78 83.01 -65.31
C ALA A 235 -12.74 84.09 -65.64
N GLY A 236 -11.50 83.95 -65.17
CA GLY A 236 -10.41 84.88 -65.48
C GLY A 236 -10.05 84.91 -66.97
N VAL A 237 -10.05 83.76 -67.66
CA VAL A 237 -9.83 83.67 -69.12
C VAL A 237 -10.99 84.28 -69.89
N VAL A 238 -12.24 84.05 -69.46
CA VAL A 238 -13.42 84.69 -70.06
C VAL A 238 -13.37 86.20 -69.89
N GLU A 239 -13.02 86.69 -68.69
CA GLU A 239 -12.82 88.12 -68.46
C GLU A 239 -11.64 88.67 -69.28
N MET A 240 -10.50 87.98 -69.36
CA MET A 240 -9.39 88.42 -70.23
C MET A 240 -9.77 88.43 -71.71
N ALA A 241 -10.56 87.46 -72.18
CA ALA A 241 -11.07 87.46 -73.54
C ALA A 241 -12.04 88.63 -73.75
N ARG A 242 -12.94 88.90 -72.80
CA ARG A 242 -13.84 90.05 -72.81
C ARG A 242 -13.05 91.37 -72.84
N LEU A 243 -12.04 91.49 -71.99
CA LEU A 243 -11.14 92.64 -71.94
C LEU A 243 -10.32 92.78 -73.22
N SER A 244 -9.83 91.70 -73.84
CA SER A 244 -9.11 91.81 -75.12
C SER A 244 -10.02 92.26 -76.28
N VAL A 245 -11.34 92.03 -76.17
CA VAL A 245 -12.33 92.55 -77.11
C VAL A 245 -12.70 94.01 -76.78
N GLU A 246 -12.79 94.35 -75.49
CA GLU A 246 -13.08 95.71 -75.00
C GLU A 246 -11.86 96.64 -75.02
N GLU A 247 -10.62 96.13 -75.07
CA GLU A 247 -9.39 96.92 -75.23
C GLU A 247 -9.28 97.55 -76.63
N LEU A 248 -10.18 97.18 -77.56
CA LEU A 248 -10.40 97.91 -78.80
C LEU A 248 -11.44 99.04 -78.68
N GLU A 249 -12.17 99.13 -77.57
CA GLU A 249 -13.25 100.10 -77.38
C GLU A 249 -13.23 100.69 -75.95
N ASP A 250 -12.66 101.89 -75.90
CA ASP A 250 -12.96 102.96 -74.95
C ASP A 250 -12.23 103.09 -73.59
N LYS A 251 -11.69 104.30 -73.42
CA LYS A 251 -10.80 104.76 -72.35
C LYS A 251 -11.50 105.21 -71.07
N ALA A 252 -12.70 104.70 -70.77
CA ALA A 252 -13.38 104.96 -69.49
C ALA A 252 -13.38 103.74 -68.53
N ALA A 253 -13.18 102.52 -69.04
CA ALA A 253 -13.19 101.27 -68.25
C ALA A 253 -11.95 101.08 -67.34
N GLN A 254 -10.83 101.78 -67.64
CA GLN A 254 -9.57 101.59 -66.92
C GLN A 254 -9.66 101.93 -65.42
N GLN A 255 -10.54 102.86 -65.01
CA GLN A 255 -10.65 103.22 -63.60
C GLN A 255 -11.48 102.19 -62.79
N GLU A 256 -12.52 101.59 -63.37
CA GLU A 256 -13.26 100.49 -62.73
C GLU A 256 -12.41 99.21 -62.64
N GLU A 257 -11.62 98.92 -63.67
CA GLU A 257 -10.68 97.80 -63.66
C GLU A 257 -9.64 97.93 -62.55
N THR A 258 -9.07 99.11 -62.32
CA THR A 258 -8.13 99.28 -61.20
C THR A 258 -8.79 98.95 -59.85
N THR A 259 -10.04 99.34 -59.63
CA THR A 259 -10.76 99.00 -58.38
C THR A 259 -11.12 97.51 -58.28
N ARG A 260 -11.55 96.87 -59.37
CA ARG A 260 -11.76 95.42 -59.42
C ARG A 260 -10.46 94.66 -59.16
N LEU A 261 -9.37 95.07 -59.79
CA LEU A 261 -8.05 94.46 -59.61
C LEU A 261 -7.57 94.59 -58.17
N ILE A 262 -7.74 95.76 -57.53
CA ILE A 262 -7.46 95.94 -56.10
C ILE A 262 -8.30 94.97 -55.25
N SER A 263 -9.59 94.83 -55.55
CA SER A 263 -10.47 93.94 -54.79
C SER A 263 -10.11 92.44 -54.94
N GLU A 264 -9.73 92.02 -56.14
CA GLU A 264 -9.26 90.65 -56.39
C GLU A 264 -7.88 90.42 -55.77
N LEU A 265 -6.98 91.41 -55.82
CA LEU A 265 -5.70 91.36 -55.12
C LEU A 265 -5.92 91.20 -53.61
N MET A 266 -6.89 91.92 -53.02
CA MET A 266 -7.26 91.77 -51.61
C MET A 266 -7.84 90.38 -51.30
N LYS A 267 -8.66 89.80 -52.20
CA LYS A 267 -9.17 88.42 -52.02
C LYS A 267 -8.05 87.37 -52.13
N VAL A 268 -7.13 87.54 -53.06
CA VAL A 268 -5.96 86.66 -53.22
C VAL A 268 -5.04 86.79 -52.01
N GLN A 269 -4.81 88.00 -51.50
CA GLN A 269 -4.08 88.25 -50.27
C GLN A 269 -4.76 87.58 -49.07
N GLY A 270 -6.09 87.68 -48.94
CA GLY A 270 -6.87 86.96 -47.93
C GLY A 270 -6.66 85.44 -48.01
N LYS A 271 -6.78 84.84 -49.20
CA LYS A 271 -6.51 83.41 -49.42
C LYS A 271 -5.05 83.03 -49.11
N SER A 272 -4.10 83.90 -49.45
CA SER A 272 -2.67 83.75 -49.14
C SER A 272 -2.44 83.68 -47.64
N THR A 273 -3.07 84.54 -46.84
CA THR A 273 -2.94 84.48 -45.37
C THR A 273 -3.55 83.22 -44.76
N VAL A 274 -4.61 82.65 -45.36
CA VAL A 274 -5.18 81.37 -44.92
C VAL A 274 -4.24 80.20 -45.25
N LEU A 275 -3.68 80.18 -46.47
CA LEU A 275 -2.70 79.18 -46.88
C LEU A 275 -1.42 79.27 -46.05
N GLU A 276 -0.97 80.47 -45.72
CA GLU A 276 0.18 80.71 -44.84
C GLU A 276 -0.09 80.15 -43.42
N LYS A 277 -1.26 80.41 -42.84
CA LYS A 277 -1.67 79.81 -41.55
C LYS A 277 -1.75 78.29 -41.60
N GLN A 278 -2.30 77.72 -42.67
CA GLN A 278 -2.33 76.25 -42.86
C GLN A 278 -0.91 75.67 -42.99
N THR A 279 -0.03 76.36 -43.71
CA THR A 279 1.38 75.96 -43.86
C THR A 279 2.11 76.00 -42.52
N ILE A 280 1.86 77.02 -41.70
CA ILE A 280 2.39 77.11 -40.33
C ILE A 280 1.88 75.94 -39.48
N ALA A 281 0.58 75.65 -39.50
CA ALA A 281 0.00 74.52 -38.75
C ALA A 281 0.54 73.15 -39.19
N ILE A 282 0.73 72.93 -40.49
CA ILE A 282 1.37 71.71 -41.01
C ILE A 282 2.81 71.60 -40.53
N ASN A 283 3.57 72.72 -40.52
CA ASN A 283 4.93 72.74 -40.02
C ASN A 283 5.00 72.47 -38.51
N GLU A 284 4.06 72.99 -37.71
CA GLU A 284 3.93 72.68 -36.29
C GLU A 284 3.63 71.19 -36.06
N HIS A 285 2.65 70.63 -36.78
CA HIS A 285 2.35 69.20 -36.71
C HIS A 285 3.53 68.33 -37.13
N ARG A 286 4.23 68.69 -38.20
CA ARG A 286 5.46 68.02 -38.62
C ARG A 286 6.54 68.07 -37.54
N ALA A 287 6.72 69.21 -36.87
CA ALA A 287 7.65 69.35 -35.76
C ALA A 287 7.25 68.48 -34.55
N THR A 288 5.95 68.37 -34.24
CA THR A 288 5.48 67.48 -33.16
C THR A 288 5.67 66.01 -33.48
N LEU A 289 5.38 65.59 -34.72
CA LEU A 289 5.60 64.22 -35.17
C LEU A 289 7.09 63.86 -35.19
N GLN A 290 7.95 64.79 -35.62
CA GLN A 290 9.40 64.57 -35.56
C GLN A 290 9.87 64.35 -34.12
N ARG A 291 9.40 65.15 -33.16
CA ARG A 291 9.72 64.96 -31.74
C ARG A 291 9.24 63.59 -31.21
N LEU A 292 8.06 63.13 -31.63
CA LEU A 292 7.54 61.81 -31.23
C LEU A 292 8.39 60.67 -31.81
N ILE A 293 8.82 60.79 -33.07
CA ILE A 293 9.73 59.83 -33.70
C ILE A 293 11.06 59.80 -32.95
N ASP A 294 11.64 60.96 -32.64
CA ASP A 294 12.91 61.05 -31.91
C ASP A 294 12.79 60.43 -30.50
N LEU A 295 11.67 60.62 -29.81
CA LEU A 295 11.40 59.99 -28.50
C LEU A 295 11.25 58.47 -28.60
N GLU A 296 10.57 57.96 -29.63
CA GLU A 296 10.42 56.51 -29.81
C GLU A 296 11.75 55.85 -30.18
N VAL A 297 12.59 56.53 -30.99
CA VAL A 297 13.97 56.08 -31.27
C VAL A 297 14.80 56.01 -29.99
N GLN A 298 14.77 57.05 -29.15
CA GLN A 298 15.47 57.04 -27.86
C GLN A 298 14.98 55.89 -26.95
N LYS A 299 13.67 55.65 -26.90
CA LYS A 299 13.08 54.55 -26.13
C LYS A 299 13.56 53.18 -26.64
N GLN A 300 13.62 52.99 -27.97
CA GLN A 300 14.17 51.77 -28.56
C GLN A 300 15.65 51.58 -28.22
N GLU A 301 16.45 52.64 -28.27
CA GLU A 301 17.86 52.62 -27.85
C GLU A 301 18.01 52.21 -26.37
N PHE A 302 17.18 52.77 -25.48
CA PHE A 302 17.17 52.37 -24.07
C PHE A 302 16.76 50.91 -23.87
N CYS A 303 15.78 50.40 -24.62
CA CYS A 303 15.39 48.99 -24.58
C CYS A 303 16.56 48.08 -25.01
N ILE A 304 17.26 48.43 -26.09
CA ILE A 304 18.44 47.68 -26.56
C ILE A 304 19.57 47.73 -25.54
N LEU A 305 19.85 48.90 -24.95
CA LEU A 305 20.86 49.03 -23.90
C LEU A 305 20.49 48.22 -22.65
N ARG A 306 19.23 48.25 -22.24
CA ARG A 306 18.73 47.47 -21.10
C ARG A 306 18.82 45.97 -21.38
N GLN A 307 18.48 45.53 -22.59
CA GLN A 307 18.63 44.14 -22.99
C GLN A 307 20.10 43.71 -22.95
N LYS A 308 21.02 44.51 -23.50
CA LYS A 308 22.47 44.24 -23.42
C LYS A 308 22.98 44.19 -21.99
N GLN A 309 22.48 45.06 -21.12
CA GLN A 309 22.81 45.03 -19.69
C GLN A 309 22.31 43.75 -19.02
N ILE A 310 21.08 43.32 -19.29
CA ILE A 310 20.53 42.07 -18.75
C ILE A 310 21.33 40.87 -19.28
N GLU A 311 21.73 40.88 -20.55
CA GLU A 311 22.59 39.85 -21.13
C GLU A 311 23.98 39.82 -20.47
N SER A 312 24.59 40.97 -20.19
CA SER A 312 25.84 41.03 -19.43
C SER A 312 25.67 40.58 -17.98
N ASP A 313 24.58 40.96 -17.32
CA ASP A 313 24.27 40.58 -15.94
C ASP A 313 24.02 39.06 -15.85
N LEU A 314 23.30 38.47 -16.81
CA LEU A 314 23.11 37.03 -16.90
C LEU A 314 24.42 36.29 -17.18
N LYS A 315 25.30 36.86 -18.01
CA LYS A 315 26.61 36.26 -18.29
C LYS A 315 27.52 36.29 -17.05
N THR A 316 27.61 37.43 -16.37
CA THR A 316 28.36 37.54 -15.11
C THR A 316 27.77 36.65 -14.03
N LEU A 317 26.45 36.58 -13.90
CA LEU A 317 25.79 35.67 -12.96
C LEU A 317 26.06 34.20 -13.32
N SER A 318 26.01 33.82 -14.59
CA SER A 318 26.37 32.47 -15.04
C SER A 318 27.82 32.13 -14.71
N GLU A 319 28.75 33.06 -14.92
CA GLU A 319 30.17 32.91 -14.57
C GLU A 319 30.37 32.78 -13.05
N THR A 320 29.68 33.58 -12.23
CA THR A 320 29.73 33.46 -10.76
C THR A 320 29.12 32.16 -10.25
N VAL A 321 28.01 31.69 -10.82
CA VAL A 321 27.40 30.40 -10.48
C VAL A 321 28.34 29.25 -10.85
N LYS A 322 28.98 29.31 -12.03
CA LYS A 322 30.02 28.34 -12.40
C LYS A 322 31.18 28.35 -11.42
N HIS A 323 31.68 29.53 -11.05
CA HIS A 323 32.76 29.66 -10.08
C HIS A 323 32.38 29.13 -8.69
N ASN A 324 31.18 29.45 -8.20
CA ASN A 324 30.68 28.96 -6.91
C ASN A 324 30.50 27.43 -6.93
N ASN A 325 30.02 26.87 -8.04
CA ASN A 325 29.93 25.41 -8.20
C ASN A 325 31.32 24.75 -8.23
N GLU A 326 32.29 25.36 -8.91
CA GLU A 326 33.69 24.90 -8.91
C GLU A 326 34.31 24.97 -7.49
N GLN A 327 34.05 26.05 -6.73
CA GLN A 327 34.51 26.17 -5.35
C GLN A 327 33.84 25.14 -4.41
N LEU A 328 32.52 24.94 -4.53
CA LEU A 328 31.79 23.91 -3.77
C LEU A 328 32.34 22.50 -4.06
N LEU A 329 32.67 22.21 -5.32
CA LEU A 329 33.31 20.96 -5.72
C LEU A 329 34.72 20.80 -5.12
N LEU A 330 35.54 21.86 -5.13
CA LEU A 330 36.86 21.86 -4.48
C LEU A 330 36.79 21.68 -2.95
N LEU A 331 35.76 22.23 -2.29
CA LEU A 331 35.56 22.07 -0.85
C LEU A 331 34.98 20.70 -0.48
N SER A 332 34.11 20.14 -1.32
CA SER A 332 33.47 18.84 -1.08
C SER A 332 34.30 17.65 -1.52
N SER A 333 35.26 17.85 -2.44
CA SER A 333 36.15 16.81 -2.92
C SER A 333 37.57 17.36 -3.02
N ASN A 334 38.56 16.67 -2.43
CA ASN A 334 39.99 16.93 -2.66
C ASN A 334 40.42 16.58 -4.12
N ALA A 335 39.52 16.74 -5.10
CA ALA A 335 39.70 16.37 -6.49
C ALA A 335 39.75 17.62 -7.36
N THR A 336 40.82 17.72 -8.16
CA THR A 336 40.95 18.73 -9.21
C THR A 336 39.84 18.59 -10.26
N PRO A 337 39.11 19.67 -10.62
CA PRO A 337 38.00 19.61 -11.57
C PRO A 337 38.44 19.13 -12.97
N CYS A 338 37.93 17.98 -13.41
CA CYS A 338 38.22 17.38 -14.71
C CYS A 338 37.56 18.15 -15.88
N GLN A 339 38.24 18.22 -17.04
CA GLN A 339 37.77 18.93 -18.24
C GLN A 339 36.42 18.43 -18.78
N GLU A 340 36.05 17.17 -18.51
CA GLU A 340 34.77 16.60 -18.95
C GLU A 340 33.56 17.27 -18.29
N TYR A 341 33.69 17.73 -17.05
CA TYR A 341 32.60 18.45 -16.36
C TYR A 341 32.37 19.85 -16.95
N LYS A 342 33.41 20.50 -17.49
CA LYS A 342 33.28 21.80 -18.17
C LYS A 342 32.38 21.75 -19.41
N LYS A 343 32.26 20.58 -20.05
CA LYS A 343 31.39 20.40 -21.22
C LYS A 343 29.92 20.17 -20.87
N LEU A 344 29.64 19.72 -19.64
CA LEU A 344 28.28 19.37 -19.17
C LEU A 344 27.54 20.54 -18.53
N LEU A 345 28.21 21.66 -18.22
CA LEU A 345 27.55 22.84 -17.67
C LEU A 345 26.66 23.50 -18.75
N PRO A 346 25.42 23.91 -18.39
CA PRO A 346 24.45 24.39 -19.37
C PRO A 346 25.02 25.59 -20.14
N MET A 347 25.30 25.40 -21.42
CA MET A 347 25.41 26.51 -22.35
C MET A 347 23.98 27.01 -22.50
N ILE A 348 23.68 28.21 -21.96
CA ILE A 348 22.39 28.85 -22.22
C ILE A 348 22.31 28.99 -23.75
N PRO A 349 21.34 28.33 -24.42
CA PRO A 349 21.21 28.46 -25.86
C PRO A 349 20.93 29.92 -26.17
N THR A 350 21.76 30.52 -27.03
CA THR A 350 21.44 31.80 -27.66
C THR A 350 20.07 31.65 -28.31
N SER A 351 19.07 32.30 -27.73
CA SER A 351 17.70 32.37 -28.22
C SER A 351 17.70 32.64 -29.73
N PRO A 352 16.91 31.92 -30.54
CA PRO A 352 16.91 32.04 -31.99
C PRO A 352 16.25 33.34 -32.50
N ASN A 353 15.89 34.29 -31.62
CA ASN A 353 15.42 35.62 -32.03
C ASN A 353 16.57 36.56 -32.45
N THR A 354 17.61 36.01 -33.09
CA THR A 354 18.64 36.82 -33.71
C THR A 354 18.16 37.25 -35.09
N ILE A 355 17.51 38.40 -35.19
CA ILE A 355 17.02 39.04 -36.44
C ILE A 355 18.18 39.52 -37.32
N SER A 356 19.40 39.01 -37.16
CA SER A 356 20.55 39.63 -37.82
C SER A 356 20.78 39.20 -39.27
N ASN A 357 20.23 38.10 -39.79
CA ASN A 357 20.56 37.68 -41.17
C ASN A 357 19.45 36.87 -41.88
N LEU A 358 18.40 37.52 -42.39
CA LEU A 358 17.51 36.93 -43.39
C LEU A 358 17.19 37.95 -44.49
N THR A 359 18.18 38.25 -45.31
CA THR A 359 17.96 38.82 -46.64
C THR A 359 17.82 37.69 -47.67
N ASN A 360 16.68 37.71 -48.36
CA ASN A 360 16.47 37.25 -49.73
C ASN A 360 16.31 35.72 -50.02
N VAL A 361 15.05 35.39 -50.36
CA VAL A 361 14.58 34.45 -51.42
C VAL A 361 14.16 33.01 -51.01
N GLN A 362 14.24 32.60 -49.75
CA GLN A 362 13.69 31.29 -49.31
C GLN A 362 12.30 31.32 -48.63
N ASP A 363 11.67 32.49 -48.53
CA ASP A 363 10.43 32.69 -47.76
C ASP A 363 9.24 31.80 -48.20
N LYS A 364 9.15 31.45 -49.49
CA LYS A 364 8.08 30.56 -49.97
C LYS A 364 8.27 29.11 -49.54
N SER A 365 9.51 28.67 -49.32
CA SER A 365 9.82 27.31 -48.87
C SER A 365 9.63 27.17 -47.35
N LEU A 366 10.06 28.18 -46.58
CA LEU A 366 9.89 28.18 -45.12
C LEU A 366 8.42 28.22 -44.72
N LEU A 367 7.60 29.02 -45.39
CA LEU A 367 6.18 29.09 -45.06
C LEU A 367 5.47 27.75 -45.33
N LEU A 368 5.79 27.07 -46.44
CA LEU A 368 5.28 25.73 -46.73
C LEU A 368 5.74 24.70 -45.67
N LEU A 369 7.02 24.72 -45.29
CA LEU A 369 7.58 23.87 -44.24
C LEU A 369 6.92 24.13 -42.88
N THR A 370 6.60 25.38 -42.54
CA THR A 370 5.89 25.69 -41.29
C THR A 370 4.45 25.20 -41.29
N VAL A 371 3.77 25.23 -42.44
CA VAL A 371 2.40 24.70 -42.59
C VAL A 371 2.41 23.18 -42.52
N GLU A 372 3.36 22.52 -43.17
CA GLU A 372 3.53 21.06 -43.09
C GLU A 372 3.92 20.61 -41.68
N ALA A 373 4.84 21.31 -41.01
CA ALA A 373 5.22 21.03 -39.63
C ALA A 373 4.05 21.23 -38.66
N LYS A 374 3.20 22.26 -38.86
CA LYS A 374 1.97 22.43 -38.08
C LYS A 374 1.01 21.27 -38.30
N ARG A 375 0.81 20.84 -39.55
CA ARG A 375 -0.07 19.70 -39.87
C ARG A 375 0.45 18.38 -39.27
N GLN A 376 1.76 18.17 -39.26
CA GLN A 376 2.39 17.02 -38.60
C GLN A 376 2.22 17.08 -37.07
N LEU A 377 2.40 18.25 -36.46
CA LEU A 377 2.15 18.44 -35.03
C LEU A 377 0.69 18.18 -34.66
N GLU A 378 -0.27 18.66 -35.45
CA GLU A 378 -1.69 18.40 -35.25
C GLU A 378 -2.04 16.92 -35.39
N GLY A 379 -1.42 16.21 -36.35
CA GLY A 379 -1.54 14.76 -36.50
C GLY A 379 -0.99 14.00 -35.30
N LEU A 380 0.22 14.36 -34.86
CA LEU A 380 0.86 13.75 -33.69
C LEU A 380 0.09 14.02 -32.39
N ASP A 381 -0.50 15.21 -32.23
CA ASP A 381 -1.29 15.53 -31.04
C ASP A 381 -2.61 14.74 -31.02
N ALA A 382 -3.22 14.51 -32.19
CA ALA A 382 -4.38 13.63 -32.32
C ALA A 382 -4.03 12.16 -31.99
N GLU A 383 -2.92 11.64 -32.51
CA GLU A 383 -2.43 10.28 -32.21
C GLU A 383 -2.06 10.10 -30.72
N LEU A 384 -1.43 11.11 -30.13
CA LEU A 384 -1.06 11.10 -28.71
C LEU A 384 -2.32 11.13 -27.84
N LYS A 385 -3.36 11.84 -28.26
CA LYS A 385 -4.67 11.85 -27.58
C LYS A 385 -5.36 10.49 -27.68
N THR A 386 -5.37 9.85 -28.86
CA THR A 386 -5.95 8.49 -29.01
C THR A 386 -5.18 7.46 -28.18
N LEU A 387 -3.85 7.52 -28.15
CA LEU A 387 -3.03 6.62 -27.32
C LEU A 387 -3.25 6.84 -25.82
N LYS A 388 -3.44 8.10 -25.39
CA LYS A 388 -3.81 8.41 -24.00
C LYS A 388 -5.17 7.85 -23.62
N ASP A 389 -6.15 7.95 -24.52
CA ASP A 389 -7.49 7.38 -24.30
C ASP A 389 -7.43 5.84 -24.24
N GLU A 390 -6.67 5.20 -25.13
CA GLU A 390 -6.40 3.76 -25.09
C GLU A 390 -5.73 3.34 -23.79
N LEU A 391 -4.67 4.03 -23.36
CA LEU A 391 -4.00 3.78 -22.08
C LEU A 391 -4.98 3.94 -20.90
N ALA A 392 -5.82 4.97 -20.91
CA ALA A 392 -6.83 5.18 -19.88
C ALA A 392 -7.86 4.04 -19.85
N THR A 393 -8.29 3.55 -21.02
CA THR A 393 -9.20 2.39 -21.09
C THR A 393 -8.53 1.10 -20.60
N LEU A 394 -7.26 0.88 -20.95
CA LEU A 394 -6.46 -0.26 -20.46
C LEU A 394 -6.27 -0.20 -18.95
N ARG A 395 -5.90 0.96 -18.40
CA ARG A 395 -5.79 1.17 -16.94
C ARG A 395 -7.11 0.89 -16.25
N ARG A 396 -8.24 1.40 -16.78
CA ARG A 396 -9.57 1.09 -16.24
C ARG A 396 -9.88 -0.41 -16.31
N ARG A 397 -9.58 -1.08 -17.44
CA ARG A 397 -9.73 -2.55 -17.54
C ARG A 397 -8.89 -3.29 -16.50
N HIS A 398 -7.64 -2.88 -16.30
CA HIS A 398 -6.72 -3.53 -15.36
C HIS A 398 -7.16 -3.32 -13.91
N ILE A 399 -7.54 -2.09 -13.53
CA ILE A 399 -8.09 -1.77 -12.21
C ILE A 399 -9.40 -2.55 -11.97
N VAL A 400 -10.25 -2.66 -12.99
CA VAL A 400 -11.50 -3.42 -12.91
C VAL A 400 -11.25 -4.93 -12.79
N HIS A 401 -10.27 -5.49 -13.51
CA HIS A 401 -9.85 -6.88 -13.33
C HIS A 401 -9.30 -7.15 -11.93
N LEU A 402 -8.47 -6.26 -11.38
CA LEU A 402 -7.98 -6.38 -10.00
C LEU A 402 -9.11 -6.25 -8.97
N SER A 403 -10.16 -5.48 -9.28
CA SER A 403 -11.32 -5.30 -8.40
C SER A 403 -12.30 -6.48 -8.38
N GLY A 404 -12.10 -7.49 -9.24
CA GLY A 404 -12.98 -8.67 -9.36
C GLY A 404 -14.40 -8.40 -9.85
N LYS A 405 -14.77 -7.15 -10.19
CA LYS A 405 -16.12 -6.76 -10.62
C LYS A 405 -16.13 -6.42 -12.10
N TYR A 406 -16.24 -7.44 -12.96
CA TYR A 406 -16.44 -7.25 -14.40
C TYR A 406 -17.74 -6.45 -14.67
N LYS A 407 -17.62 -5.19 -15.09
CA LYS A 407 -18.72 -4.44 -15.73
C LYS A 407 -18.47 -4.44 -17.24
N PRO A 408 -19.36 -5.06 -18.05
CA PRO A 408 -19.27 -4.96 -19.50
C PRO A 408 -19.37 -3.49 -19.90
N THR A 409 -18.32 -2.96 -20.51
CA THR A 409 -18.34 -1.63 -21.12
C THR A 409 -19.26 -1.70 -22.34
N ALA A 410 -20.33 -0.91 -22.29
CA ALA A 410 -21.26 -0.68 -23.39
C ALA A 410 -20.49 -0.24 -24.64
N THR A 411 -20.24 -1.17 -25.55
CA THR A 411 -19.99 -0.82 -26.95
C THR A 411 -21.34 -0.51 -27.56
N ASP A 412 -21.49 0.74 -27.99
CA ASP A 412 -22.69 1.32 -28.60
C ASP A 412 -23.28 0.40 -29.69
N GLY A 413 -24.44 -0.17 -29.37
CA GLY A 413 -25.27 -0.93 -30.28
C GLY A 413 -26.70 -0.95 -29.73
N PRO A 414 -27.67 -0.27 -30.35
CA PRO A 414 -29.02 -0.13 -29.81
C PRO A 414 -29.85 -1.37 -30.17
N LEU A 415 -29.64 -2.49 -29.49
CA LEU A 415 -30.60 -3.58 -29.46
C LEU A 415 -30.68 -4.20 -28.06
N SER A 416 -31.89 -4.20 -27.53
CA SER A 416 -32.34 -4.87 -26.32
C SER A 416 -31.77 -4.37 -25.00
N ALA A 417 -32.45 -3.35 -24.50
CA ALA A 417 -32.85 -3.26 -23.11
C ALA A 417 -33.50 -4.57 -22.61
N MET A 418 -32.69 -5.57 -22.28
CA MET A 418 -33.09 -6.66 -21.39
C MET A 418 -32.45 -6.38 -20.02
N LYS A 419 -33.18 -5.59 -19.24
CA LYS A 419 -32.94 -5.42 -17.80
C LYS A 419 -32.86 -6.80 -17.14
N LYS A 420 -31.96 -6.90 -16.16
CA LYS A 420 -31.58 -8.05 -15.33
C LYS A 420 -30.45 -8.86 -15.97
N THR A 421 -29.23 -8.57 -15.51
CA THR A 421 -28.21 -9.58 -15.24
C THR A 421 -28.89 -10.75 -14.56
N ALA A 422 -29.33 -11.72 -15.35
CA ALA A 422 -29.55 -13.07 -14.87
C ALA A 422 -28.18 -13.50 -14.36
N GLU A 423 -27.99 -13.44 -13.04
CA GLU A 423 -26.92 -14.19 -12.41
C GLU A 423 -27.00 -15.60 -13.00
N LEU A 424 -25.94 -16.01 -13.68
CA LEU A 424 -25.82 -17.37 -14.18
C LEU A 424 -26.05 -18.27 -12.97
N GLY A 425 -27.16 -19.03 -12.96
CA GLY A 425 -27.52 -19.88 -11.84
C GLY A 425 -26.34 -20.74 -11.42
N ILE A 426 -26.25 -21.07 -10.13
CA ILE A 426 -25.13 -21.82 -9.53
C ILE A 426 -24.78 -23.05 -10.40
N GLU A 427 -25.80 -23.73 -10.94
CA GLU A 427 -25.67 -24.84 -11.87
C GLU A 427 -24.97 -24.47 -13.18
N THR A 428 -25.39 -23.41 -13.86
CA THR A 428 -24.71 -22.93 -15.08
C THR A 428 -23.28 -22.49 -14.81
N THR A 429 -23.02 -21.83 -13.68
CA THR A 429 -21.66 -21.46 -13.28
C THR A 429 -20.80 -22.72 -13.01
N SER A 430 -21.39 -23.74 -12.39
CA SER A 430 -20.71 -25.02 -12.15
C SER A 430 -20.44 -25.80 -13.43
N ALA A 431 -21.37 -25.77 -14.40
CA ALA A 431 -21.23 -26.40 -15.70
C ALA A 431 -20.15 -25.70 -16.56
N ILE A 432 -20.08 -24.37 -16.50
CA ILE A 432 -19.01 -23.62 -17.17
C ILE A 432 -17.66 -23.97 -16.52
N ARG A 433 -17.56 -23.98 -15.19
CA ARG A 433 -16.31 -24.36 -14.49
C ARG A 433 -15.89 -25.78 -14.85
N SER A 434 -16.81 -26.74 -14.90
CA SER A 434 -16.48 -28.12 -15.25
C SER A 434 -16.05 -28.24 -16.72
N ALA A 435 -16.69 -27.53 -17.66
CA ALA A 435 -16.23 -27.51 -19.05
C ALA A 435 -14.86 -26.86 -19.21
N VAL A 436 -14.55 -25.80 -18.46
CA VAL A 436 -13.21 -25.18 -18.44
C VAL A 436 -12.19 -26.18 -17.89
N LEU A 437 -12.45 -26.80 -16.74
CA LEU A 437 -11.53 -27.77 -16.15
C LEU A 437 -11.32 -28.99 -17.06
N ASN A 438 -12.38 -29.55 -17.62
CA ASN A 438 -12.29 -30.69 -18.54
C ASN A 438 -11.55 -30.36 -19.84
N SER A 439 -11.75 -29.14 -20.38
CA SER A 439 -11.04 -28.72 -21.60
C SER A 439 -9.56 -28.43 -21.32
N LEU A 440 -9.22 -27.85 -20.18
CA LEU A 440 -7.83 -27.69 -19.75
C LEU A 440 -7.16 -29.04 -19.46
N GLU A 441 -7.86 -29.96 -18.81
CA GLU A 441 -7.36 -31.33 -18.57
C GLU A 441 -7.13 -32.08 -19.90
N GLN A 442 -8.01 -31.92 -20.88
CA GLN A 442 -7.80 -32.45 -22.23
C GLN A 442 -6.57 -31.84 -22.91
N VAL A 443 -6.36 -30.54 -22.76
CA VAL A 443 -5.14 -29.87 -23.26
C VAL A 443 -3.90 -30.41 -22.55
N CYS A 444 -3.93 -30.55 -21.22
CA CYS A 444 -2.85 -31.18 -20.45
C CYS A 444 -2.55 -32.61 -20.94
N ARG A 445 -3.60 -33.41 -21.21
CA ARG A 445 -3.44 -34.77 -21.75
C ARG A 445 -2.86 -34.78 -23.16
N CYS A 446 -3.31 -33.90 -24.06
CA CYS A 446 -2.76 -33.77 -25.40
C CYS A 446 -1.29 -33.34 -25.38
N LEU A 447 -0.90 -32.44 -24.46
CA LEU A 447 0.49 -32.07 -24.23
C LEU A 447 1.30 -33.22 -23.62
N GLY A 448 0.64 -34.18 -22.96
CA GLY A 448 1.24 -35.38 -22.37
C GLY A 448 1.30 -36.61 -23.28
N CYS A 449 0.74 -36.56 -24.50
CA CYS A 449 0.77 -37.67 -25.47
C CYS A 449 2.08 -37.78 -26.27
N THR A 450 3.16 -37.11 -25.85
CA THR A 450 4.51 -37.55 -26.23
C THR A 450 4.84 -38.79 -25.41
N GLU A 451 5.11 -39.92 -26.07
CA GLU A 451 5.11 -41.32 -25.58
C GLU A 451 5.99 -41.68 -24.36
N ASP A 452 6.48 -40.72 -23.57
CA ASP A 452 7.35 -41.02 -22.43
C ASP A 452 6.86 -40.44 -21.10
N ALA A 453 6.92 -41.32 -20.11
CA ALA A 453 6.92 -41.09 -18.66
C ALA A 453 5.56 -41.03 -17.93
N GLU A 454 5.25 -42.17 -17.30
CA GLU A 454 4.35 -42.39 -16.16
C GLU A 454 4.75 -41.59 -14.89
N ALA A 455 5.09 -40.31 -15.03
CA ALA A 455 5.30 -39.43 -13.89
C ALA A 455 3.99 -38.68 -13.59
N PRO A 456 3.35 -38.90 -12.41
CA PRO A 456 2.17 -38.15 -11.98
C PRO A 456 2.57 -36.74 -11.49
N GLY A 457 3.45 -36.07 -12.23
CA GLY A 457 3.85 -34.68 -12.02
C GLY A 457 2.82 -33.73 -12.62
N ASP A 458 2.41 -32.76 -11.79
CA ASP A 458 1.30 -31.84 -11.94
C ASP A 458 0.95 -31.48 -13.39
N SER A 459 -0.20 -31.98 -13.83
CA SER A 459 -0.76 -31.70 -15.16
C SER A 459 -0.85 -30.19 -15.46
N LEU A 460 -0.97 -29.38 -14.41
CA LEU A 460 -1.04 -27.92 -14.48
C LEU A 460 0.31 -27.25 -14.79
N GLU A 461 1.44 -27.77 -14.30
CA GLU A 461 2.77 -27.18 -14.57
C GLU A 461 3.09 -27.15 -16.07
N ARG A 462 2.64 -28.17 -16.81
CA ARG A 462 2.81 -28.22 -18.28
C ARG A 462 1.99 -27.16 -19.02
N LEU A 463 0.90 -26.69 -18.42
CA LEU A 463 0.11 -25.59 -18.99
C LEU A 463 0.81 -24.25 -18.74
N PHE A 464 1.56 -24.13 -17.64
CA PHE A 464 2.42 -22.98 -17.36
C PHE A 464 3.69 -22.94 -18.23
N SER A 465 4.16 -24.08 -18.76
CA SER A 465 5.29 -24.10 -19.70
C SER A 465 4.96 -23.61 -21.11
N ILE A 466 3.69 -23.35 -21.42
CA ILE A 466 3.28 -22.75 -22.71
C ILE A 466 3.67 -21.27 -22.73
N THR A 467 4.92 -20.99 -23.09
CA THR A 467 5.43 -19.61 -23.18
C THR A 467 4.98 -18.90 -24.46
N ASP A 468 4.71 -19.64 -25.54
CA ASP A 468 4.32 -19.03 -26.81
C ASP A 468 2.92 -18.41 -26.75
N VAL A 469 2.78 -17.25 -27.38
CA VAL A 469 1.53 -16.47 -27.41
C VAL A 469 0.52 -17.11 -28.37
N GLU A 470 0.98 -17.70 -29.48
CA GLU A 470 0.10 -18.37 -30.44
C GLU A 470 -0.52 -19.62 -29.84
N GLU A 471 0.27 -20.44 -29.15
CA GLU A 471 -0.20 -21.64 -28.43
C GLU A 471 -1.20 -21.27 -27.32
N ARG A 472 -0.91 -20.24 -26.51
CA ARG A 472 -1.85 -19.75 -25.49
C ARG A 472 -3.17 -19.28 -26.10
N LYS A 473 -3.14 -18.58 -27.24
CA LYS A 473 -4.36 -18.19 -27.97
C LYS A 473 -5.12 -19.40 -28.50
N ALA A 474 -4.43 -20.42 -29.00
CA ALA A 474 -5.05 -21.65 -29.48
C ALA A 474 -5.78 -22.40 -28.34
N VAL A 475 -5.16 -22.50 -27.15
CA VAL A 475 -5.78 -23.07 -25.95
C VAL A 475 -7.01 -22.25 -25.52
N GLN A 476 -6.91 -20.93 -25.48
CA GLN A 476 -8.05 -20.05 -25.14
C GLN A 476 -9.21 -20.20 -26.13
N LEU A 477 -8.94 -20.25 -27.44
CA LEU A 477 -9.95 -20.48 -28.47
C LEU A 477 -10.60 -21.86 -28.34
N TYR A 478 -9.83 -22.88 -27.98
CA TYR A 478 -10.34 -24.22 -27.73
C TYR A 478 -11.29 -24.26 -26.52
N VAL A 479 -10.87 -23.72 -25.37
CA VAL A 479 -11.71 -23.63 -24.16
C VAL A 479 -12.98 -22.82 -24.45
N SER A 480 -12.86 -21.71 -25.18
CA SER A 480 -14.02 -20.92 -25.62
C SER A 480 -14.99 -21.73 -26.46
N ARG A 481 -14.52 -22.55 -27.41
CA ARG A 481 -15.40 -23.43 -28.22
C ARG A 481 -16.09 -24.47 -27.34
N CYS A 482 -15.40 -25.02 -26.34
CA CYS A 482 -15.98 -25.99 -25.41
C CYS A 482 -17.09 -25.36 -24.55
N ILE A 483 -16.89 -24.13 -24.06
CA ILE A 483 -17.94 -23.38 -23.36
C ILE A 483 -19.10 -23.07 -24.30
N SER A 484 -18.84 -22.64 -25.54
CA SER A 484 -19.90 -22.38 -26.52
C SER A 484 -20.73 -23.62 -26.85
N LYS A 485 -20.13 -24.83 -26.82
CA LYS A 485 -20.87 -26.10 -26.99
C LYS A 485 -21.89 -26.35 -25.87
N LEU A 486 -21.64 -25.91 -24.62
CA LEU A 486 -22.62 -26.02 -23.54
C LEU A 486 -23.92 -25.25 -23.82
N PHE A 487 -23.82 -24.20 -24.63
CA PHE A 487 -24.95 -23.37 -25.04
C PHE A 487 -25.47 -23.73 -26.43
N SER A 488 -24.84 -24.69 -27.12
CA SER A 488 -25.32 -25.18 -28.41
C SER A 488 -26.48 -26.16 -28.18
N SER A 489 -27.51 -26.08 -29.03
CA SER A 489 -28.75 -26.86 -28.92
C SER A 489 -28.56 -28.38 -29.05
N GLU A 490 -27.37 -28.85 -29.44
CA GLU A 490 -27.08 -30.27 -29.71
C GLU A 490 -26.76 -31.08 -28.44
N CYS A 491 -26.41 -30.46 -27.31
CA CYS A 491 -26.14 -31.15 -26.04
C CYS A 491 -26.58 -30.32 -24.82
N PRO A 492 -27.88 -30.26 -24.50
CA PRO A 492 -28.36 -29.63 -23.27
C PRO A 492 -28.15 -30.60 -22.10
N THR A 493 -26.96 -30.59 -21.48
CA THR A 493 -26.76 -31.27 -20.19
C THR A 493 -27.22 -30.41 -19.00
N ALA A 494 -27.77 -29.22 -19.25
CA ALA A 494 -28.55 -28.50 -18.26
C ALA A 494 -30.02 -28.97 -18.33
N LEU A 495 -30.45 -29.72 -17.32
CA LEU A 495 -31.84 -30.07 -17.10
C LEU A 495 -32.71 -28.80 -17.18
N PRO A 496 -33.79 -28.77 -17.98
CA PRO A 496 -34.65 -27.60 -18.09
C PRO A 496 -35.37 -27.37 -16.76
N VAL A 497 -34.94 -26.35 -16.01
CA VAL A 497 -35.57 -25.96 -14.74
C VAL A 497 -36.95 -25.34 -15.04
N PRO A 498 -38.07 -25.92 -14.55
CA PRO A 498 -39.37 -25.28 -14.64
C PRO A 498 -39.47 -24.15 -13.62
N PHE A 499 -39.74 -22.93 -14.12
CA PHE A 499 -40.02 -21.73 -13.33
C PHE A 499 -41.14 -21.98 -12.28
N PRO A 500 -40.90 -21.74 -10.98
CA PRO A 500 -42.00 -21.63 -10.03
C PRO A 500 -42.73 -20.31 -10.23
N ARG A 501 -43.99 -20.42 -10.69
CA ARG A 501 -44.95 -19.32 -10.73
C ARG A 501 -45.30 -18.89 -9.30
N SER A 502 -45.08 -17.60 -9.04
CA SER A 502 -45.78 -16.72 -8.08
C SER A 502 -46.28 -17.30 -6.75
N SER A 503 -45.79 -16.73 -5.65
CA SER A 503 -46.67 -16.31 -4.56
C SER A 503 -46.29 -14.90 -4.10
N LYS A 504 -47.26 -13.99 -4.26
CA LYS A 504 -47.28 -12.69 -3.63
C LYS A 504 -47.32 -12.88 -2.10
N GLY A 505 -46.58 -12.04 -1.39
CA GLY A 505 -46.91 -11.59 -0.03
C GLY A 505 -46.58 -12.57 1.10
N ILE A 506 -45.37 -12.46 1.64
CA ILE A 506 -45.14 -12.69 3.07
C ILE A 506 -44.29 -11.53 3.58
N GLN A 507 -44.98 -10.52 4.08
CA GLN A 507 -44.48 -9.55 5.04
C GLN A 507 -45.03 -10.03 6.38
N TRP A 508 -44.18 -10.49 7.30
CA TRP A 508 -44.50 -10.60 8.72
C TRP A 508 -43.28 -10.20 9.53
N ASP A 509 -43.54 -9.19 10.35
CA ASP A 509 -42.72 -8.64 11.40
C ASP A 509 -42.47 -9.64 12.56
N MET A 510 -41.48 -9.28 13.39
CA MET A 510 -41.37 -9.52 14.84
C MET A 510 -41.07 -10.98 15.29
N LEU A 511 -39.84 -11.29 15.69
CA LEU A 511 -39.22 -11.22 17.06
C LEU A 511 -38.81 -12.66 17.47
N PRO A 512 -38.03 -12.90 18.56
CA PRO A 512 -36.84 -12.22 19.08
C PRO A 512 -35.69 -13.20 19.41
N SER A 513 -34.61 -12.64 19.96
CA SER A 513 -33.46 -13.27 20.61
C SER A 513 -33.79 -14.43 21.56
N HIS A 514 -33.08 -15.54 21.37
CA HIS A 514 -32.36 -16.28 22.41
C HIS A 514 -31.04 -16.80 21.84
#